data_AF-A0A846F335-F1
#
_entry.id   AF-A0A846F335-F1
#
_cell.length_a   1.000
_cell.length_b   1.000
_cell.length_c   1.000
_cell.angle_alpha   90.00
_cell.angle_beta   90.00
_cell.angle_gamma   90.00
#
_symmetry.space_group_name_H-M   'P 1'
#
loop_
_entity.id
_entity.type
_entity.pdbx_description
1 polymer ?
#
loop_
_entity_poly.entity_id
_entity_poly.type
_entity_poly.pdbx_seq_one_letter_code
_entity_poly.pdbx_strand_id
1 'polypeptide(L)'
;LNSAQLINGYNAYGMNNISVWAWMFLFAHLVWATGFMFLISWRGYWQELIETIVWAHERTPLANLVRWKDKPVALSIVQARLVGLAHFTIGFILTYAAFLIASTAGRYG
;
A
#
# COMPACT_ATOMS: atom_id res chain seq x y z
N LEU A 1 -0.20 25.71 3.87
CA LEU A 1 0.39 26.38 5.05
C LEU A 1 0.84 25.35 6.10
N ASN A 2 -0.05 24.52 6.66
CA ASN A 2 0.26 23.66 7.82
C ASN A 2 1.02 22.36 7.52
N SER A 3 1.17 21.97 6.24
CA SER A 3 1.95 20.79 5.85
C SER A 3 3.44 21.09 5.68
N ALA A 4 3.86 22.36 5.68
CA ALA A 4 5.22 22.77 5.35
C ALA A 4 6.26 22.16 6.30
N GLN A 5 5.96 22.14 7.60
CA GLN A 5 6.81 21.54 8.62
C GLN A 5 6.92 20.02 8.41
N LEU A 6 5.78 19.35 8.24
CA LEU A 6 5.70 17.90 8.02
C LEU A 6 6.54 17.46 6.82
N ILE A 7 6.37 18.08 5.65
CA ILE A 7 7.07 17.65 4.43
C ILE A 7 8.57 17.96 4.45
N ASN A 8 9.01 18.86 5.34
CA ASN A 8 10.42 19.17 5.56
C ASN A 8 11.00 18.42 6.78
N GLY A 9 10.30 17.40 7.32
CA GLY A 9 10.85 16.56 8.39
C GLY A 9 12.16 15.87 7.99
N TYR A 10 12.35 15.64 6.69
CA TYR A 10 13.64 15.35 6.07
C TYR A 10 13.70 15.99 4.68
N ASN A 11 14.88 16.42 4.26
CA ASN A 11 15.14 16.97 2.93
C ASN A 11 16.61 16.74 2.53
N ALA A 12 17.05 17.29 1.40
CA ALA A 12 18.41 17.11 0.90
C ALA A 12 19.51 17.66 1.82
N TYR A 13 19.17 18.53 2.78
CA TYR A 13 20.11 19.19 3.67
C TYR A 13 20.16 18.55 5.07
N GLY A 14 19.25 17.63 5.39
CA GLY A 14 19.23 16.94 6.68
C GLY A 14 17.84 16.45 7.11
N MET A 15 17.72 16.08 8.37
CA MET A 15 16.47 15.62 8.99
C MET A 15 16.30 16.19 10.40
N ASN A 16 15.08 16.16 10.92
CA ASN A 16 14.75 16.54 12.29
C ASN A 16 13.89 15.47 12.99
N ASN A 17 13.41 15.79 14.19
CA ASN A 17 12.63 14.89 15.04
C ASN A 17 11.23 14.55 14.49
N ILE A 18 10.71 15.27 13.49
CA ILE A 18 9.42 14.96 12.84
C ILE A 18 9.60 14.14 11.53
N SER A 19 10.82 13.73 11.20
CA SER A 19 11.13 12.87 10.03
C SER A 19 10.32 11.57 9.99
N VAL A 20 10.09 10.93 11.14
CA VAL A 20 9.26 9.71 11.23
C VAL A 20 7.81 9.96 10.80
N TRP A 21 7.27 11.14 11.13
CA TRP A 21 5.91 11.52 10.71
C TRP A 21 5.85 11.87 9.23
N ALA A 22 6.90 12.51 8.69
CA ALA A 22 7.02 12.74 7.26
C ALA A 22 7.02 11.41 6.48
N TRP A 23 7.76 10.41 6.96
CA TRP A 23 7.79 9.08 6.34
C TRP A 23 6.46 8.36 6.49
N MET A 24 5.87 8.36 7.69
CA MET A 24 4.56 7.77 7.93
C MET A 24 3.48 8.40 7.05
N PHE A 25 3.54 9.72 6.83
CA PHE A 25 2.62 10.43 5.95
C PHE A 25 2.71 9.93 4.51
N LEU A 26 3.90 9.74 3.95
CA LEU A 26 4.07 9.18 2.60
C LEU A 26 3.70 7.70 2.53
N PHE A 27 4.10 6.91 3.53
CA PHE A 27 3.73 5.50 3.62
C PHE A 27 2.22 5.31 3.68
N ALA A 28 1.52 6.15 4.44
CA ALA A 28 0.07 6.13 4.53
C ALA A 28 -0.60 6.45 3.19
N HIS A 29 -0.06 7.39 2.40
CA HIS A 29 -0.53 7.64 1.03
C HIS A 29 -0.32 6.42 0.13
N LEU A 30 0.80 5.73 0.24
CA LEU A 30 1.06 4.50 -0.51
C LEU A 30 0.02 3.42 -0.17
N VAL A 31 -0.22 3.18 1.12
CA VAL A 31 -1.21 2.19 1.59
C VAL A 31 -2.62 2.57 1.14
N TRP A 32 -2.99 3.84 1.27
CA TRP A 32 -4.28 4.35 0.81
C TRP A 32 -4.47 4.14 -0.70
N ALA A 33 -3.48 4.53 -1.51
CA ALA A 33 -3.49 4.36 -2.95
C ALA A 33 -3.51 2.88 -3.38
N THR A 34 -2.84 2.01 -2.63
CA THR A 34 -2.87 0.55 -2.85
C THR A 34 -4.29 -0.01 -2.65
N GLY A 35 -5.09 0.56 -1.75
CA GLY A 35 -6.51 0.23 -1.61
C GLY A 35 -7.30 0.38 -2.91
N PHE A 36 -6.99 1.39 -3.73
CA PHE A 36 -7.67 1.59 -5.01
C PHE A 36 -7.42 0.48 -6.03
N MET A 37 -6.27 -0.19 -5.98
CA MET A 37 -6.02 -1.35 -6.83
C MET A 37 -7.13 -2.39 -6.63
N PHE A 38 -7.50 -2.69 -5.38
CA PHE A 38 -8.53 -3.67 -5.05
C PHE A 38 -9.97 -3.15 -5.19
N LEU A 39 -10.19 -1.84 -5.09
CA LEU A 39 -11.52 -1.22 -5.15
C LEU A 39 -11.95 -0.86 -6.59
N ILE A 40 -11.00 -0.53 -7.46
CA ILE A 40 -11.27 -0.16 -8.87
C ILE A 40 -11.22 -1.38 -9.78
N SER A 41 -10.17 -2.19 -9.68
CA SER A 41 -10.04 -3.38 -10.51
C SER A 41 -10.79 -4.56 -9.89
N TRP A 42 -11.46 -5.35 -10.72
CA TRP A 42 -12.33 -6.45 -10.26
C TRP A 42 -11.66 -7.81 -10.44
N ARG A 43 -12.24 -8.83 -9.81
CA ARG A 43 -11.70 -10.20 -9.75
C ARG A 43 -11.35 -10.79 -11.12
N GLY A 44 -12.19 -10.58 -12.14
CA GLY A 44 -12.03 -11.20 -13.46
C GLY A 44 -10.67 -10.90 -14.10
N TYR A 45 -10.27 -9.63 -14.11
CA TYR A 45 -8.96 -9.17 -14.60
C TYR A 45 -7.79 -9.93 -13.95
N TRP A 46 -7.83 -10.05 -12.62
CA TRP A 46 -6.77 -10.74 -11.88
C TRP A 46 -6.79 -12.25 -12.09
N GLN A 47 -7.97 -12.85 -12.28
CA GLN A 47 -8.09 -14.28 -12.53
C GLN A 47 -7.44 -14.66 -13.86
N GLU A 48 -7.72 -13.91 -14.93
CA GLU A 48 -7.09 -14.12 -16.24
C GLU A 48 -5.58 -13.94 -16.17
N LEU A 49 -5.09 -12.91 -15.47
CA LEU A 49 -3.65 -12.71 -15.26
C LEU A 49 -3.00 -13.88 -14.50
N ILE A 50 -3.60 -14.34 -13.41
CA ILE A 50 -3.08 -15.47 -12.63
C ILE A 50 -3.02 -16.74 -13.47
N GLU A 51 -3.99 -16.98 -14.35
CA GLU A 51 -3.97 -18.14 -15.24
C GLU A 51 -2.80 -18.11 -16.23
N THR A 52 -2.44 -16.93 -16.75
CA THR A 52 -1.24 -16.79 -17.60
C THR A 52 0.06 -17.02 -16.81
N ILE A 53 0.11 -16.60 -15.54
CA ILE A 53 1.27 -16.84 -14.67
C ILE A 53 1.39 -18.32 -14.32
N VAL A 54 0.28 -19.00 -14.03
CA VAL A 54 0.21 -20.45 -13.81
C VAL A 54 0.75 -21.21 -15.00
N TRP A 55 0.31 -20.85 -16.20
CA TRP A 55 0.85 -21.41 -17.44
C TRP A 55 2.36 -21.21 -17.56
N ALA A 56 2.86 -20.00 -17.28
CA ALA A 56 4.29 -19.70 -17.36
C ALA A 56 5.11 -20.53 -16.34
N HIS A 57 4.62 -20.70 -15.11
CA HIS A 57 5.28 -21.50 -14.08
C HIS A 57 5.43 -22.97 -14.49
N GLU A 58 4.37 -23.57 -15.03
CA GLU A 58 4.39 -24.97 -15.49
C GLU A 58 5.32 -25.21 -16.69
N ARG A 59 5.51 -24.18 -17.54
CA ARG A 59 6.35 -24.24 -18.74
C ARG A 59 7.79 -23.82 -18.53
N THR A 60 8.13 -23.28 -17.36
CA THR A 60 9.51 -22.86 -17.05
C THR A 60 10.32 -24.05 -16.54
N PRO A 61 11.40 -24.47 -17.24
CA PRO A 61 12.27 -25.54 -16.77
C PRO A 61 12.84 -25.23 -15.38
N LEU A 62 13.08 -26.27 -14.57
CA LEU A 62 13.51 -26.19 -13.16
C LEU A 62 12.44 -25.64 -12.19
N ALA A 63 11.70 -24.59 -12.56
CA ALA A 63 10.61 -24.07 -11.73
C ALA A 63 9.42 -25.04 -11.66
N ASN A 64 9.15 -25.77 -12.74
CA ASN A 64 8.08 -26.78 -12.83
C ASN A 64 8.27 -28.01 -11.90
N LEU A 65 9.46 -28.17 -11.30
CA LEU A 65 9.73 -29.17 -10.27
C LEU A 65 9.06 -28.80 -8.95
N VAL A 66 8.85 -27.50 -8.69
CA VAL A 66 8.14 -26.98 -7.52
C VAL A 66 6.68 -26.78 -7.89
N ARG A 67 5.78 -27.47 -7.17
CA ARG A 67 4.33 -27.39 -7.40
C ARG A 67 3.62 -26.81 -6.19
N TRP A 68 2.59 -26.02 -6.44
CA TRP A 68 1.69 -25.56 -5.39
C TRP A 68 0.85 -26.72 -4.85
N LYS A 69 0.55 -26.67 -3.56
CA LYS A 69 -0.44 -27.56 -2.93
C LYS A 69 -1.86 -27.15 -3.29
N ASP A 70 -2.13 -25.84 -3.19
CA ASP A 70 -3.43 -25.24 -3.47
C ASP A 70 -3.35 -24.40 -4.74
N LYS A 71 -4.37 -24.50 -5.61
CA LYS A 71 -4.38 -23.77 -6.88
C LYS A 71 -4.46 -22.26 -6.62
N PRO A 72 -3.54 -21.45 -7.18
CA PRO A 72 -3.60 -19.99 -7.04
C PRO A 72 -4.82 -19.45 -7.78
N VAL A 73 -5.61 -18.63 -7.09
CA VAL A 73 -6.83 -17.98 -7.61
C VAL A 73 -6.90 -16.55 -7.13
N ALA A 74 -7.56 -15.68 -7.90
CA ALA A 74 -7.81 -14.31 -7.46
C ALA A 74 -8.72 -14.29 -6.21
N LEU A 75 -8.51 -13.29 -5.35
CA LEU A 75 -9.35 -13.04 -4.18
C LEU A 75 -10.84 -13.02 -4.55
N SER A 76 -11.70 -13.51 -3.66
CA SER A 76 -13.15 -13.44 -3.87
C SER A 76 -13.62 -11.99 -3.93
N ILE A 77 -14.79 -11.74 -4.52
CA ILE A 77 -15.35 -10.38 -4.66
C ILE A 77 -15.48 -9.69 -3.28
N VAL A 78 -15.98 -10.43 -2.28
CA VAL A 78 -16.14 -9.89 -0.91
C VAL A 78 -14.78 -9.70 -0.24
N GLN A 79 -13.85 -10.64 -0.42
CA GLN A 79 -12.48 -10.51 0.11
C GLN A 79 -11.76 -9.30 -0.46
N ALA A 80 -11.80 -9.08 -1.78
CA ALA A 80 -11.16 -7.94 -2.42
C ALA A 80 -11.74 -6.61 -1.92
N ARG A 81 -13.06 -6.52 -1.73
CA ARG A 81 -13.71 -5.34 -1.12
C ARG A 81 -13.22 -5.11 0.30
N LEU A 82 -13.15 -6.17 1.12
CA LEU A 82 -12.68 -6.07 2.50
C LEU A 82 -11.21 -5.65 2.57
N VAL A 83 -10.35 -6.26 1.77
CA VAL A 83 -8.91 -5.93 1.70
C VAL A 83 -8.71 -4.50 1.20
N GLY A 84 -9.44 -4.08 0.17
CA GLY A 84 -9.44 -2.71 -0.35
C GLY A 84 -9.90 -1.70 0.71
N LEU A 85 -10.98 -2.00 1.43
CA LEU A 85 -11.47 -1.17 2.53
C LEU A 85 -10.45 -1.08 3.66
N ALA A 86 -9.81 -2.19 4.04
CA ALA A 86 -8.78 -2.20 5.08
C ALA A 86 -7.61 -1.28 4.72
N HIS A 87 -7.08 -1.38 3.49
CA HIS A 87 -6.02 -0.49 3.01
C HIS A 87 -6.47 0.97 2.98
N PHE A 88 -7.68 1.24 2.47
CA PHE A 88 -8.24 2.58 2.41
C PHE A 88 -8.36 3.19 3.81
N THR A 89 -8.93 2.46 4.77
CA THR A 89 -9.12 2.94 6.15
C THR A 89 -7.80 3.13 6.88
N ILE A 90 -6.88 2.17 6.83
CA ILE A 90 -5.57 2.26 7.47
C ILE A 90 -4.78 3.45 6.90
N GLY A 91 -4.70 3.54 5.57
CA GLY A 91 -4.01 4.63 4.89
C GLY A 91 -4.61 5.99 5.22
N PHE A 92 -5.95 6.10 5.26
CA PHE A 92 -6.64 7.34 5.61
C PHE A 92 -6.34 7.79 7.05
N ILE A 93 -6.44 6.87 8.02
CA ILE A 93 -6.19 7.16 9.44
C ILE A 93 -4.73 7.58 9.64
N LEU A 94 -3.77 6.83 9.10
CA LEU A 94 -2.35 7.12 9.28
C LEU A 94 -1.95 8.43 8.60
N THR A 95 -2.53 8.73 7.43
CA THR A 95 -2.28 10.00 6.72
C THR A 95 -2.68 11.18 7.60
N TYR A 96 -3.89 11.12 8.17
CA TYR A 96 -4.38 12.19 9.03
C TYR A 96 -3.62 12.27 10.36
N ALA A 97 -3.32 11.13 10.99
CA ALA A 97 -2.59 11.08 12.26
C ALA A 97 -1.18 11.70 12.14
N ALA A 98 -0.43 11.33 11.10
CA ALA A 98 0.91 11.87 10.86
C ALA A 98 0.87 13.38 10.60
N PHE A 99 -0.11 13.84 9.81
CA PHE A 99 -0.31 15.27 9.57
C PHE A 99 -0.64 16.04 10.84
N LEU A 100 -1.61 15.55 11.63
CA LEU A 100 -2.07 16.22 12.85
C LEU A 100 -0.94 16.40 13.85
N ILE A 101 -0.16 15.34 14.10
CA ILE A 101 0.95 15.38 15.06
C ILE A 101 2.06 16.30 14.57
N ALA A 102 2.54 16.14 13.35
CA ALA A 102 3.69 16.90 12.86
C ALA A 102 3.38 18.39 12.62
N SER A 103 2.17 18.71 12.13
CA SER A 103 1.78 20.12 11.90
C SER A 103 1.55 20.89 13.20
N THR A 104 1.19 20.19 14.28
CA THR A 104 1.02 20.79 15.61
C THR A 104 2.35 20.87 16.34
N ALA A 105 3.10 19.76 16.42
CA ALA A 105 4.41 19.72 17.08
C ALA A 105 5.43 20.63 16.39
N GLY A 106 5.43 20.72 15.06
CA GLY A 106 6.34 21.61 14.33
C GLY A 106 6.09 23.11 14.53
N ARG A 107 4.97 23.49 15.17
CA ARG A 107 4.63 24.90 15.47
C ARG A 107 4.79 25.25 16.96
N TYR A 108 4.66 24.29 17.85
CA TYR A 108 4.60 24.52 19.30
C TYR A 108 5.54 23.64 20.14
N GLY A 109 6.23 22.69 19.53
CA GLY A 109 7.18 21.77 20.18
C GLY A 109 8.63 22.15 19.98
#